data_AF-A0A151J837-F1
#
_entry.id   AF-A0A151J837-F1
#
_cell.length_a   1.000
_cell.length_b   1.000
_cell.length_c   1.000
_cell.angle_alpha   90.00
_cell.angle_beta   90.00
_cell.angle_gamma   90.00
#
_symmetry.space_group_name_H-M   'P 1'
#
loop_
_entity.id
_entity.type
_entity.pdbx_description
1 polymer ?
#
loop_
_entity_poly.entity_id
_entity_poly.type
_entity_poly.pdbx_seq_one_letter_code
_entity_poly.pdbx_strand_id
1 'polypeptide(L)'
;MERDLIEQATLLNTREEYVAWEQRCDEFIESLEEQSRIKRPRLSIGNRQSVIACIARLESLKGSVRGRFVHVGAGHGLRWREIETAFESRILTVAVINSNHIEPRRFLEDACEIVLERVQCIMQRYYSIKINTIFNGEFVAGNKRANKSIATRNYELYRYTDLREWYVTRVVEPILISLEEFQERDSGWALSRILNLAVNANKHNPLRAGCHIKLPREIMLKRAVINVQSAGDACFAWSVVAALHPASKHVERVSSYPHYSTVLNLVAIEFPMTLSQIRKFEALNDISINVYAIEKGIAPIRLADRKKSRHVNLLYVKDDSAGHFALIKDLSRLVRSQITRNKNRKYFCDRCLHYFSTSTKLETHSEDCEKINDCAIRLPSEDDKWLSFRNHCRKERVPFVVYADLECALEKTDSDLQSATHTYQHHNVFRIGYYVQCSYDSSLSGFRFRRDKDCIAWFAEELKQLAHSVQSVISANVPMADFTRDDWETLENVRDRVDVKLLTNWEGRSVRRQ
;
A
#
# COMPACT_ATOMS: atom_id res chain seq x y z
N MET A 1 -19.32 29.76 -9.03
CA MET A 1 -19.63 29.99 -7.61
C MET A 1 -18.42 30.49 -6.84
N GLU A 2 -17.29 29.76 -6.79
CA GLU A 2 -16.08 30.26 -6.10
C GLU A 2 -15.60 31.65 -6.57
N ARG A 3 -15.40 31.87 -7.88
CA ARG A 3 -14.98 33.18 -8.41
C ARG A 3 -15.96 34.30 -8.09
N ASP A 4 -17.25 34.00 -8.11
CA ASP A 4 -18.32 34.95 -7.81
C ASP A 4 -18.30 35.36 -6.33
N LEU A 5 -18.07 34.42 -5.40
CA LEU A 5 -17.87 34.73 -3.98
C LEU A 5 -16.60 35.55 -3.73
N ILE A 6 -15.53 35.33 -4.51
CA ILE A 6 -14.28 36.11 -4.45
C ILE A 6 -14.50 37.55 -4.94
N GLU A 7 -15.22 37.73 -6.06
CA GLU A 7 -15.53 39.05 -6.60
C GLU A 7 -16.47 39.83 -5.66
N GLN A 8 -17.53 39.18 -5.15
CA GLN A 8 -18.45 39.77 -4.18
C GLN A 8 -17.76 40.24 -2.90
N ALA A 9 -16.74 39.52 -2.42
CA ALA A 9 -15.96 39.91 -1.23
C ALA A 9 -15.25 41.27 -1.35
N THR A 10 -15.05 41.77 -2.57
CA THR A 10 -14.46 43.09 -2.82
C THR A 10 -15.49 44.22 -2.82
N LEU A 11 -16.77 43.88 -2.96
CA LEU A 11 -17.89 44.82 -3.12
C LEU A 11 -18.75 44.98 -1.85
N LEU A 12 -18.46 44.23 -0.79
CA LEU A 12 -19.18 44.33 0.48
C LEU A 12 -18.90 45.68 1.16
N ASN A 13 -19.97 46.42 1.47
CA ASN A 13 -19.88 47.74 2.11
C ASN A 13 -20.62 47.80 3.45
N THR A 14 -21.53 46.87 3.72
CA THR A 14 -22.30 46.83 4.96
C THR A 14 -22.14 45.52 5.73
N ARG A 15 -22.40 45.56 7.04
CA ARG A 15 -22.33 44.38 7.92
C ARG A 15 -23.40 43.33 7.56
N GLU A 16 -24.55 43.77 7.08
CA GLU A 16 -25.66 42.90 6.67
C GLU A 16 -25.31 42.16 5.37
N GLU A 17 -24.72 42.84 4.39
CA GLU A 17 -24.16 42.22 3.18
C GLU A 17 -23.06 41.21 3.52
N TYR A 18 -22.20 41.53 4.48
CA TYR A 18 -21.15 40.63 4.97
C TYR A 18 -21.73 39.35 5.57
N VAL A 19 -22.74 39.44 6.45
CA VAL A 19 -23.36 38.25 7.07
C VAL A 19 -24.04 37.36 6.02
N ALA A 20 -24.76 37.97 5.07
CA ALA A 20 -25.40 37.24 3.97
C ALA A 20 -24.38 36.61 3.00
N TRP A 21 -23.22 37.23 2.80
CA TRP A 21 -22.11 36.68 2.04
C TRP A 21 -21.39 35.55 2.80
N GLU A 22 -21.19 35.70 4.11
CA GLU A 22 -20.57 34.69 4.97
C GLU A 22 -21.38 33.39 4.97
N GLN A 23 -22.71 33.51 5.09
CA GLN A 23 -23.62 32.37 5.05
C GLN A 23 -23.61 31.64 3.70
N ARG A 24 -23.54 32.37 2.58
CA ARG A 24 -23.40 31.76 1.24
C ARG A 24 -22.05 31.06 1.06
N CYS A 25 -20.99 31.56 1.69
CA CYS A 25 -19.71 30.85 1.72
C CYS A 25 -19.81 29.55 2.50
N ASP A 26 -20.52 29.55 3.64
CA ASP A 26 -20.72 28.35 4.46
C ASP A 26 -21.54 27.27 3.74
N GLU A 27 -22.65 27.66 3.10
CA GLU A 27 -23.48 26.74 2.30
C GLU A 27 -22.68 26.13 1.13
N PHE A 28 -21.81 26.92 0.50
CA PHE A 28 -20.97 26.43 -0.59
C PHE A 28 -19.83 25.51 -0.09
N ILE A 29 -19.22 25.84 1.05
CA ILE A 29 -18.22 24.98 1.71
C ILE A 29 -18.85 23.64 2.08
N GLU A 30 -20.05 23.65 2.67
CA GLU A 30 -20.78 22.43 3.04
C GLU A 30 -21.11 21.58 1.81
N SER A 31 -21.51 22.20 0.70
CA SER A 31 -21.71 21.50 -0.58
C SER A 31 -20.43 20.85 -1.11
N LEU A 32 -19.29 21.54 -1.01
CA LEU A 32 -17.97 21.01 -1.42
C LEU A 32 -17.50 19.87 -0.50
N GLU A 33 -17.77 19.96 0.80
CA GLU A 33 -17.51 18.91 1.77
C GLU A 33 -18.37 17.67 1.50
N GLU A 34 -19.64 17.84 1.18
CA GLU A 34 -20.53 16.73 0.82
C GLU A 34 -20.10 16.06 -0.50
N GLN A 35 -19.69 16.85 -1.51
CA GLN A 35 -19.08 16.31 -2.74
C GLN A 35 -17.81 15.50 -2.46
N SER A 36 -17.04 15.86 -1.43
CA SER A 36 -15.86 15.09 -1.00
C SER A 36 -16.22 13.77 -0.31
N ARG A 37 -17.42 13.68 0.31
CA ARG A 37 -17.94 12.51 1.05
C ARG A 37 -18.56 11.45 0.14
N ILE A 38 -19.06 11.84 -1.03
CA ILE A 38 -19.74 10.93 -1.96
C ILE A 38 -18.80 9.80 -2.41
N LYS A 39 -19.14 8.55 -2.05
CA LYS A 39 -18.34 7.35 -2.34
C LYS A 39 -18.38 6.95 -3.82
N ARG A 40 -19.34 7.47 -4.63
CA ARG A 40 -19.49 7.19 -6.06
C ARG A 40 -20.11 8.37 -6.83
N PRO A 41 -19.54 8.79 -7.98
CA PRO A 41 -18.27 8.33 -8.55
C PRO A 41 -17.08 8.82 -7.71
N ARG A 42 -15.96 8.09 -7.74
CA ARG A 42 -14.75 8.49 -6.99
C ARG A 42 -14.13 9.70 -7.66
N LEU A 43 -14.00 10.82 -6.94
CA LEU A 43 -13.17 11.95 -7.37
C LEU A 43 -11.70 11.55 -7.42
N SER A 44 -10.98 11.97 -8.46
CA SER A 44 -9.53 11.79 -8.60
C SER A 44 -8.75 12.53 -7.50
N ILE A 45 -7.50 12.12 -7.24
CA ILE A 45 -6.66 12.75 -6.21
C ILE A 45 -6.46 14.24 -6.49
N GLY A 46 -6.28 14.63 -7.76
CA GLY A 46 -6.16 16.02 -8.18
C GLY A 46 -7.44 16.83 -7.94
N ASN A 47 -8.61 16.26 -8.25
CA ASN A 47 -9.89 16.92 -7.99
C ASN A 47 -10.15 17.09 -6.49
N ARG A 48 -9.76 16.11 -5.66
CA ARG A 48 -9.85 16.23 -4.20
C ARG A 48 -8.94 17.32 -3.64
N GLN A 49 -7.70 17.39 -4.13
CA GLN A 49 -6.78 18.46 -3.75
C GLN A 49 -7.30 19.84 -4.19
N SER A 50 -7.95 19.91 -5.35
CA SER A 50 -8.60 21.13 -5.83
C SER A 50 -9.76 21.57 -4.92
N VAL A 51 -10.62 20.64 -4.50
CA VAL A 51 -11.72 20.91 -3.56
C VAL A 51 -11.19 21.36 -2.19
N ILE A 52 -10.19 20.69 -1.65
CA ILE A 52 -9.54 21.08 -0.38
C ILE A 52 -8.91 22.48 -0.49
N ALA A 53 -8.25 22.76 -1.61
CA ALA A 53 -7.67 24.08 -1.86
C ALA A 53 -8.75 25.16 -2.01
N CYS A 54 -9.90 24.84 -2.59
CA CYS A 54 -11.06 25.74 -2.70
C CYS A 54 -11.64 26.09 -1.33
N ILE A 55 -11.90 25.08 -0.49
CA ILE A 55 -12.39 25.28 0.88
C ILE A 55 -11.41 26.16 1.68
N ALA A 56 -10.11 25.87 1.61
CA ALA A 56 -9.10 26.67 2.30
C ALA A 56 -9.04 28.13 1.81
N ARG A 57 -9.27 28.38 0.51
CA ARG A 57 -9.33 29.75 -0.05
C ARG A 57 -10.53 30.52 0.46
N LEU A 58 -11.71 29.89 0.48
CA LEU A 58 -12.94 30.53 0.97
C LEU A 58 -12.86 30.83 2.46
N GLU A 59 -12.33 29.91 3.27
CA GLU A 59 -12.10 30.12 4.71
C GLU A 59 -11.09 31.25 4.99
N SER A 60 -9.99 31.29 4.23
CA SER A 60 -9.01 32.37 4.32
C SER A 60 -9.63 33.72 3.92
N LEU A 61 -10.44 33.73 2.85
CA LEU A 61 -11.14 34.93 2.39
C LEU A 61 -12.16 35.41 3.43
N LYS A 62 -12.96 34.52 4.02
CA LYS A 62 -13.86 34.83 5.14
C LYS A 62 -13.10 35.48 6.29
N GLY A 63 -11.95 34.92 6.67
CA GLY A 63 -11.07 35.49 7.70
C GLY A 63 -10.58 36.91 7.38
N SER A 64 -10.17 37.15 6.14
CA SER A 64 -9.70 38.46 5.67
C SER A 64 -10.81 39.51 5.63
N VAL A 65 -12.00 39.15 5.13
CA VAL A 65 -13.16 40.05 5.04
C VAL A 65 -13.74 40.34 6.43
N ARG A 66 -13.76 39.34 7.33
CA ARG A 66 -14.23 39.50 8.71
C ARG A 66 -13.50 40.60 9.47
N GLY A 67 -12.20 40.79 9.19
CA GLY A 67 -11.40 41.88 9.76
C GLY A 67 -11.87 43.30 9.37
N ARG A 68 -12.64 43.45 8.28
CA ARG A 68 -13.21 44.74 7.85
C ARG A 68 -14.51 45.09 8.57
N PHE A 69 -15.24 44.09 9.09
CA PHE A 69 -16.59 44.26 9.64
C PHE A 69 -16.72 43.90 11.13
N VAL A 70 -15.72 43.22 11.71
CA VAL A 70 -15.69 42.83 13.12
C VAL A 70 -14.36 43.27 13.73
N HIS A 71 -14.42 44.21 14.70
CA HIS A 71 -13.25 44.60 15.48
C HIS A 71 -12.90 43.50 16.48
N VAL A 72 -11.87 42.70 16.17
CA VAL A 72 -11.31 41.70 17.09
C VAL A 72 -9.84 42.03 17.30
N GLY A 73 -9.45 42.19 18.56
CA GLY A 73 -8.11 42.54 19.00
C GLY A 73 -7.04 41.60 18.46
N ALA A 74 -5.84 42.16 18.25
CA ALA A 74 -4.67 41.48 17.75
C ALA A 74 -4.28 40.27 18.63
N GLY A 75 -4.66 39.08 18.18
CA GLY A 75 -4.11 37.80 18.62
C GLY A 75 -3.38 37.14 17.44
N HIS A 76 -2.18 36.62 17.68
CA HIS A 76 -1.24 36.15 16.66
C HIS A 76 -1.80 35.02 15.74
N GLY A 77 -2.41 35.41 14.63
CA GLY A 77 -2.02 35.06 13.25
C GLY A 77 -2.24 33.66 12.67
N LEU A 78 -2.41 32.59 13.45
CA LEU A 78 -2.52 31.23 12.91
C LEU A 78 -3.83 30.55 13.32
N ARG A 79 -4.51 29.93 12.35
CA ARG A 79 -5.69 29.08 12.58
C ARG A 79 -5.36 27.66 12.15
N TRP A 80 -5.94 26.66 12.80
CA TRP A 80 -5.79 25.28 12.36
C TRP A 80 -7.15 24.62 12.19
N ARG A 81 -7.25 23.65 11.28
CA ARG A 81 -8.46 22.89 11.04
C ARG A 81 -8.13 21.41 10.87
N GLU A 82 -8.93 20.56 11.51
CA GLU A 82 -8.91 19.12 11.26
C GLU A 82 -9.62 18.84 9.94
N ILE A 83 -8.99 18.03 9.09
CA ILE A 83 -9.53 17.63 7.79
C ILE A 83 -9.85 16.14 7.86
N GLU A 84 -11.13 15.81 7.77
CA GLU A 84 -11.58 14.42 7.67
C GLU A 84 -11.04 13.77 6.40
N THR A 85 -10.55 12.53 6.52
CA THR A 85 -9.98 11.81 5.37
C THR A 85 -10.61 10.45 5.18
N ALA A 86 -10.73 10.03 3.93
CA ALA A 86 -11.25 8.71 3.55
C ALA A 86 -10.19 7.59 3.58
N PHE A 87 -8.99 7.84 4.10
CA PHE A 87 -7.92 6.84 4.19
C PHE A 87 -8.07 6.03 5.48
N GLU A 88 -8.34 4.73 5.35
CA GLU A 88 -8.57 3.81 6.48
C GLU A 88 -7.39 3.74 7.48
N SER A 89 -6.16 4.05 7.02
CA SER A 89 -4.96 4.10 7.86
C SER A 89 -4.61 5.49 8.42
N ARG A 90 -5.35 6.54 8.04
CA ARG A 90 -5.11 7.91 8.51
C ARG A 90 -5.74 8.10 9.87
N ILE A 91 -4.93 8.51 10.84
CA ILE A 91 -5.41 8.86 12.17
C ILE A 91 -5.96 10.29 12.15
N LEU A 92 -5.17 11.22 11.60
CA LEU A 92 -5.51 12.64 11.62
C LEU A 92 -4.81 13.36 10.47
N THR A 93 -5.49 14.35 9.90
CA THR A 93 -4.87 15.38 9.06
C THR A 93 -5.23 16.75 9.64
N VAL A 94 -4.21 17.54 9.98
CA VAL A 94 -4.38 18.90 10.50
C VAL A 94 -3.75 19.87 9.53
N ALA A 95 -4.49 20.90 9.11
CA ALA A 95 -3.93 22.00 8.34
C ALA A 95 -3.77 23.23 9.22
N VAL A 96 -2.53 23.71 9.40
CA VAL A 96 -2.23 25.02 9.99
C VAL A 96 -2.27 26.05 8.86
N ILE A 97 -3.30 26.89 8.87
CA ILE A 97 -3.62 27.87 7.83
C ILE A 97 -2.87 29.16 8.14
N ASN A 98 -2.15 29.64 7.13
CA ASN A 98 -1.48 30.92 7.19
C ASN A 98 -2.50 32.06 7.06
N SER A 99 -2.46 33.03 7.98
CA SER A 99 -3.23 34.26 7.82
C SER A 99 -2.38 35.37 7.19
N ASN A 100 -1.20 35.65 7.75
CA ASN A 100 -0.44 36.87 7.43
C ASN A 100 1.08 36.67 7.23
N HIS A 101 1.61 35.44 7.34
CA HIS A 101 3.05 35.22 7.23
C HIS A 101 3.51 35.26 5.77
N ILE A 102 4.58 36.02 5.54
CA ILE A 102 5.26 36.12 4.24
C ILE A 102 6.53 35.25 4.25
N GLU A 103 7.25 35.23 5.37
CA GLU A 103 8.50 34.49 5.52
C GLU A 103 8.25 33.02 5.95
N PRO A 104 8.71 32.02 5.17
CA PRO A 104 8.48 30.61 5.47
C PRO A 104 9.04 30.15 6.81
N ARG A 105 10.24 30.64 7.18
CA ARG A 105 10.88 30.28 8.45
C ARG A 105 10.04 30.69 9.65
N ARG A 106 9.62 31.97 9.71
CA ARG A 106 8.75 32.47 10.78
C ARG A 106 7.42 31.75 10.84
N PHE A 107 6.81 31.47 9.69
CA PHE A 107 5.56 30.70 9.63
C PHE A 107 5.71 29.30 10.26
N LEU A 108 6.80 28.58 9.93
CA LEU A 108 7.06 27.25 10.47
C LEU A 108 7.38 27.32 11.97
N GLU A 109 8.12 28.32 12.42
CA GLU A 109 8.42 28.52 13.85
C GLU A 109 7.14 28.79 14.66
N ASP A 110 6.25 29.66 14.16
CA ASP A 110 4.98 29.99 14.81
C ASP A 110 3.97 28.82 14.75
N ALA A 111 4.03 27.99 13.69
CA ALA A 111 3.23 26.77 13.58
C ALA A 111 3.69 25.64 14.51
N CYS A 112 4.90 25.73 15.08
CA CYS A 112 5.53 24.66 15.87
C CYS A 112 4.64 24.22 17.03
N GLU A 113 4.25 25.15 17.92
CA GLU A 113 3.50 24.80 19.13
C GLU A 113 2.13 24.17 18.81
N ILE A 114 1.46 24.66 17.75
CA ILE A 114 0.20 24.09 17.27
C ILE A 114 0.41 22.65 16.77
N VAL A 115 1.46 22.40 16.00
CA VAL A 115 1.76 21.05 15.50
C VAL A 115 2.15 20.11 16.65
N LEU A 116 2.99 20.57 17.58
CA LEU A 116 3.43 19.78 18.73
C LEU A 116 2.26 19.37 19.61
N GLU A 117 1.35 20.29 19.94
CA GLU A 117 0.14 20.02 20.73
C GLU A 117 -0.68 18.89 20.08
N ARG A 118 -0.95 19.00 18.77
CA ARG A 118 -1.78 18.01 18.04
C ARG A 118 -1.09 16.65 17.96
N VAL A 119 0.22 16.64 17.68
CA VAL A 119 1.00 15.41 17.63
C VAL A 119 1.04 14.74 19.01
N GLN A 120 1.19 15.51 20.10
CA GLN A 120 1.09 14.98 21.46
C GLN A 120 -0.29 14.38 21.75
N CYS A 121 -1.38 15.06 21.39
CA CYS A 121 -2.73 14.50 21.56
C CYS A 121 -2.91 13.16 20.83
N ILE A 122 -2.37 13.03 19.61
CA ILE A 122 -2.40 11.77 18.88
C ILE A 122 -1.56 10.70 19.60
N MET A 123 -0.38 11.07 20.08
CA MET A 123 0.54 10.15 20.77
C MET A 123 0.04 9.69 22.14
N GLN A 124 -0.87 10.43 22.78
CA GLN A 124 -1.57 9.96 23.98
C GLN A 124 -2.50 8.78 23.66
N ARG A 125 -3.07 8.74 22.45
CA ARG A 125 -4.01 7.70 22.00
C ARG A 125 -3.33 6.56 21.23
N TYR A 126 -2.19 6.83 20.60
CA TYR A 126 -1.45 5.88 19.76
C TYR A 126 0.03 5.82 20.15
N TYR A 127 0.54 4.62 20.46
CA TYR A 127 1.91 4.40 20.94
C TYR A 127 3.01 4.76 19.93
N SER A 128 2.68 4.77 18.64
CA SER A 128 3.59 5.10 17.55
C SER A 128 2.81 5.55 16.32
N ILE A 129 3.33 6.56 15.62
CA ILE A 129 2.69 7.10 14.42
C ILE A 129 3.69 7.35 13.30
N LYS A 130 3.20 7.34 12.06
CA LYS A 130 3.96 7.71 10.87
C LYS A 130 3.48 9.06 10.43
N ILE A 131 4.31 10.06 10.64
CA ILE A 131 3.97 11.44 10.35
C ILE A 131 4.66 11.89 9.08
N ASN A 132 3.96 12.62 8.24
CA ASN A 132 4.60 13.50 7.28
C ASN A 132 3.96 14.88 7.33
N THR A 133 4.65 15.85 6.73
CA THR A 133 4.19 17.24 6.66
C THR A 133 4.24 17.69 5.21
N ILE A 134 3.29 18.52 4.83
CA ILE A 134 3.16 19.05 3.47
C ILE A 134 3.01 20.55 3.58
N PHE A 135 4.00 21.28 3.09
CA PHE A 135 3.95 22.72 2.96
C PHE A 135 3.30 23.08 1.62
N ASN A 136 2.26 23.89 1.65
CA ASN A 136 1.55 24.34 0.47
C ASN A 136 1.77 25.83 0.25
N GLY A 137 2.19 26.21 -0.95
CA GLY A 137 2.47 27.59 -1.34
C GLY A 137 2.02 27.90 -2.76
N GLU A 138 1.75 29.17 -3.01
CA GLU A 138 1.57 29.74 -4.34
C GLU A 138 2.94 30.20 -4.86
N PHE A 139 3.32 29.72 -6.04
CA PHE A 139 4.59 30.05 -6.68
C PHE A 139 4.33 30.82 -7.98
N VAL A 140 5.24 31.74 -8.32
CA VAL A 140 5.19 32.58 -9.51
C VAL A 140 6.47 32.38 -10.34
N ALA A 141 6.32 32.17 -11.64
CA ALA A 141 7.41 32.21 -12.61
C ALA A 141 7.00 33.07 -13.81
N GLY A 142 7.56 34.28 -13.91
CA GLY A 142 7.09 35.28 -14.88
C GLY A 142 5.59 35.57 -14.70
N ASN A 143 4.79 35.36 -15.74
CA ASN A 143 3.34 35.57 -15.71
C ASN A 143 2.53 34.35 -15.21
N LYS A 144 3.19 33.24 -14.89
CA LYS A 144 2.50 31.99 -14.49
C LYS A 144 2.42 31.91 -12.96
N ARG A 145 1.21 31.62 -12.44
CA ARG A 145 0.94 31.30 -11.03
C ARG A 145 0.53 29.84 -10.91
N ALA A 146 1.10 29.12 -9.95
CA ALA A 146 0.74 27.73 -9.67
C ALA A 146 0.85 27.42 -8.18
N ASN A 147 -0.09 26.61 -7.68
CA ASN A 147 0.00 26.05 -6.34
C ASN A 147 0.90 24.82 -6.37
N LYS A 148 1.92 24.81 -5.51
CA LYS A 148 2.84 23.67 -5.39
C LYS A 148 2.96 23.25 -3.93
N SER A 149 3.28 21.98 -3.74
CA SER A 149 3.40 21.37 -2.44
C SER A 149 4.78 20.73 -2.25
N ILE A 150 5.35 20.92 -1.07
CA ILE A 150 6.62 20.33 -0.65
C ILE A 150 6.30 19.37 0.49
N ALA A 151 6.48 18.08 0.24
CA ALA A 151 6.19 17.04 1.21
C ALA A 151 7.48 16.52 1.85
N THR A 152 7.48 16.40 3.17
CA THR A 152 8.55 15.72 3.90
C THR A 152 8.40 14.20 3.80
N ARG A 153 9.50 13.49 4.04
CA ARG A 153 9.51 12.03 4.13
C ARG A 153 8.68 11.58 5.34
N ASN A 154 8.09 10.39 5.24
CA ASN A 154 7.44 9.78 6.39
C ASN A 154 8.46 9.52 7.50
N TYR A 155 8.18 10.03 8.70
CA TYR A 155 8.98 9.83 9.90
C TYR A 155 8.20 9.03 10.94
N GLU A 156 8.90 8.17 11.67
CA GLU A 156 8.32 7.33 12.71
C GLU A 156 8.48 8.03 14.06
N LEU A 157 7.37 8.37 14.71
CA LEU A 157 7.36 8.95 16.05
C LEU A 157 6.97 7.91 17.09
N TYR A 158 7.70 7.92 18.21
CA TYR A 158 7.53 7.06 19.36
C TYR A 158 7.29 7.90 20.62
N ARG A 159 6.72 7.32 21.68
CA ARG A 159 6.36 8.04 22.92
C ARG A 159 7.50 8.85 23.56
N TYR A 160 8.75 8.42 23.38
CA TYR A 160 9.95 9.07 23.91
C TYR A 160 10.68 9.95 22.89
N THR A 161 10.15 10.10 21.67
CA THR A 161 10.77 10.97 20.67
C THR A 161 10.66 12.42 21.11
N ASP A 162 11.77 13.15 21.10
CA ASP A 162 11.75 14.60 21.27
C ASP A 162 11.05 15.23 20.06
N LEU A 163 9.83 15.71 20.29
CA LEU A 163 9.00 16.28 19.24
C LEU A 163 9.53 17.63 18.75
N ARG A 164 10.23 18.38 19.59
CA ARG A 164 10.78 19.68 19.22
C ARG A 164 12.02 19.49 18.35
N GLU A 165 12.90 18.57 18.72
CA GLU A 165 14.02 18.14 17.88
C GLU A 165 13.52 17.60 16.53
N TRP A 166 12.50 16.73 16.56
CA TRP A 166 11.88 16.22 15.34
C TRP A 166 11.34 17.34 14.45
N TYR A 167 10.61 18.30 15.01
CA TYR A 167 10.00 19.38 14.23
C TYR A 167 11.08 20.21 13.53
N VAL A 168 12.14 20.60 14.25
CA VAL A 168 13.24 21.39 13.66
C VAL A 168 13.96 20.58 12.57
N THR A 169 14.46 19.40 12.90
CA THR A 169 15.37 18.62 12.02
C THR A 169 14.65 17.91 10.88
N ARG A 170 13.37 17.58 11.03
CA ARG A 170 12.61 16.78 10.05
C ARG A 170 11.48 17.53 9.37
N VAL A 171 11.06 18.68 9.90
CA VAL A 171 10.02 19.52 9.28
C VAL A 171 10.62 20.83 8.79
N VAL A 172 11.20 21.64 9.68
CA VAL A 172 11.66 23.00 9.32
C VAL A 172 12.82 22.96 8.33
N GLU A 173 13.93 22.31 8.68
CA GLU A 173 15.13 22.30 7.86
C GLU A 173 14.89 21.70 6.46
N PRO A 174 14.24 20.52 6.30
CA PRO A 174 14.04 19.94 4.97
C PRO A 174 13.12 20.77 4.08
N ILE A 175 12.11 21.44 4.65
CA ILE A 175 11.21 22.32 3.89
C ILE A 175 11.95 23.56 3.41
N LEU A 176 12.77 24.18 4.26
CA LEU A 176 13.55 25.36 3.88
C LEU A 176 14.60 25.03 2.81
N ILE A 177 15.35 23.93 2.98
CA ILE A 177 16.29 23.44 1.96
C ILE A 177 15.57 23.18 0.64
N SER A 178 14.41 22.53 0.69
CA SER A 178 13.63 22.26 -0.53
C SER A 178 13.11 23.53 -1.19
N LEU A 179 12.78 24.58 -0.41
CA LEU A 179 12.37 25.89 -0.93
C LEU A 179 13.54 26.63 -1.58
N GLU A 180 14.73 26.57 -0.99
CA GLU A 180 15.97 27.14 -1.55
C GLU A 180 16.36 26.44 -2.85
N GLU A 181 16.43 25.11 -2.85
CA GLU A 181 16.74 24.32 -4.06
C GLU A 181 15.73 24.58 -5.19
N PHE A 182 14.45 24.80 -4.85
CA PHE A 182 13.41 25.09 -5.83
C PHE A 182 13.60 26.44 -6.53
N GLN A 183 14.15 27.41 -5.79
CA GLN A 183 14.44 28.76 -6.28
C GLN A 183 15.76 28.81 -7.06
N GLU A 184 16.78 28.05 -6.63
CA GLU A 184 18.13 28.12 -7.21
C GLU A 184 18.35 27.23 -8.45
N ARG A 185 17.63 26.11 -8.61
CA ARG A 185 17.85 25.15 -9.73
C ARG A 185 17.07 25.48 -11.02
N ASP A 186 17.26 26.68 -11.58
CA ASP A 186 16.86 27.08 -12.95
C ASP A 186 15.35 27.07 -13.29
N SER A 187 14.45 26.77 -12.33
CA SER A 187 13.02 26.63 -12.63
C SER A 187 12.26 27.96 -12.76
N GLY A 188 12.85 29.06 -12.28
CA GLY A 188 12.29 30.41 -12.33
C GLY A 188 11.09 30.65 -11.40
N TRP A 189 10.76 29.70 -10.51
CA TRP A 189 9.62 29.79 -9.61
C TRP A 189 10.00 30.36 -8.25
N ALA A 190 9.48 31.54 -7.92
CA ALA A 190 9.59 32.16 -6.61
C ALA A 190 8.32 31.90 -5.78
N LEU A 191 8.48 31.68 -4.47
CA LEU A 191 7.35 31.59 -3.57
C LEU A 191 6.68 32.97 -3.43
N SER A 192 5.40 33.07 -3.76
CA SER A 192 4.62 34.31 -3.67
C SER A 192 3.74 34.38 -2.42
N ARG A 193 3.20 33.25 -1.97
CA ARG A 193 2.31 33.22 -0.79
C ARG A 193 2.34 31.86 -0.12
N ILE A 194 2.39 31.85 1.21
CA ILE A 194 2.25 30.64 2.02
C ILE A 194 0.76 30.37 2.22
N LEU A 195 0.31 29.14 1.92
CA LEU A 195 -1.10 28.77 2.08
C LEU A 195 -1.33 28.08 3.43
N ASN A 196 -0.66 26.94 3.66
CA ASN A 196 -0.79 26.18 4.90
C ASN A 196 0.33 25.15 5.07
N LEU A 197 0.44 24.62 6.29
CA LEU A 197 1.20 23.41 6.61
C LEU A 197 0.22 22.30 7.00
N ALA A 198 0.12 21.25 6.17
CA ALA A 198 -0.67 20.08 6.49
C ALA A 198 0.19 19.02 7.18
N VAL A 199 -0.23 18.61 8.38
CA VAL A 199 0.37 17.55 9.19
C VAL A 199 -0.49 16.32 9.10
N ASN A 200 0.15 15.21 8.77
CA ASN A 200 -0.49 14.00 8.31
C ASN A 200 -0.03 12.84 9.19
N ALA A 201 -0.87 12.40 10.12
CA ALA A 201 -0.56 11.30 11.02
C ALA A 201 -1.23 10.01 10.54
N ASN A 202 -0.41 9.02 10.21
CA ASN A 202 -0.85 7.69 9.80
C ASN A 202 -0.61 6.70 10.93
N LYS A 203 -1.45 5.67 11.00
CA LYS A 203 -1.26 4.54 11.90
C LYS A 203 0.05 3.85 11.55
N HIS A 204 1.02 3.95 12.44
CA HIS A 204 2.27 3.22 12.32
C HIS A 204 2.25 2.05 13.29
N ASN A 205 2.65 0.89 12.79
CA ASN A 205 2.66 -0.34 13.56
C ASN A 205 4.08 -0.91 13.56
N PRO A 206 5.02 -0.29 14.30
CA PRO A 206 6.30 -0.92 14.58
C PRO A 206 5.99 -2.17 15.38
N LEU A 207 6.47 -3.31 14.91
CA LEU A 207 6.29 -4.60 15.57
C LEU A 207 7.11 -4.60 16.86
N ARG A 208 6.58 -3.97 17.90
CA ARG A 208 7.15 -3.93 19.25
C ARG A 208 6.34 -4.85 20.14
N ALA A 209 7.04 -5.74 20.83
CA ALA A 209 6.42 -6.72 21.72
C ALA A 209 6.56 -6.33 23.21
N GLY A 210 5.43 -6.18 23.91
CA GLY A 210 5.31 -6.17 25.36
C GLY A 210 4.92 -7.55 25.92
N CYS A 211 5.09 -7.77 27.23
CA CYS A 211 5.11 -9.13 27.79
C CYS A 211 3.84 -9.59 28.52
N HIS A 212 2.73 -8.84 28.47
CA HIS A 212 1.52 -9.22 29.19
C HIS A 212 0.27 -9.26 28.30
N ILE A 213 0.29 -10.13 27.28
CA ILE A 213 -0.86 -10.34 26.39
C ILE A 213 -1.46 -11.72 26.65
N LYS A 214 -2.77 -11.75 26.92
CA LYS A 214 -3.54 -13.00 26.96
C LYS A 214 -3.74 -13.47 25.52
N LEU A 215 -3.28 -14.69 25.21
CA LEU A 215 -3.49 -15.28 23.89
C LEU A 215 -5.00 -15.47 23.64
N PRO A 216 -5.47 -15.28 22.40
CA PRO A 216 -6.86 -15.56 22.05
C PRO A 216 -7.26 -16.99 22.44
N ARG A 217 -8.50 -17.16 22.92
CA ARG A 217 -9.01 -18.45 23.42
C ARG A 217 -8.84 -19.58 22.40
N GLU A 218 -9.06 -19.30 21.12
CA GLU A 218 -8.90 -20.26 20.03
C GLU A 218 -7.48 -20.83 19.93
N ILE A 219 -6.46 -20.02 20.20
CA ILE A 219 -5.06 -20.42 20.19
C ILE A 219 -4.72 -21.22 21.44
N MET A 220 -5.20 -20.77 22.61
CA MET A 220 -4.99 -21.47 23.87
C MET A 220 -5.59 -22.89 23.86
N LEU A 221 -6.80 -23.04 23.32
CA LEU A 221 -7.50 -24.32 23.25
C LEU A 221 -6.74 -25.36 22.41
N LYS A 222 -5.97 -24.92 21.41
CA LYS A 222 -5.15 -25.82 20.58
C LYS A 222 -3.98 -26.43 21.35
N ARG A 223 -3.59 -25.86 22.50
CA ARG A 223 -2.42 -26.29 23.28
C ARG A 223 -1.16 -26.45 22.43
N ALA A 224 -1.00 -25.60 21.41
CA ALA A 224 0.09 -25.61 20.43
C ALA A 224 1.11 -24.49 20.66
N VAL A 225 0.78 -23.55 21.54
CA VAL A 225 1.57 -22.36 21.86
C VAL A 225 1.83 -22.32 23.36
N ILE A 226 3.05 -21.97 23.76
CA ILE A 226 3.45 -21.72 25.14
C ILE A 226 3.64 -20.21 25.28
N ASN A 227 2.85 -19.60 26.17
CA ASN A 227 3.01 -18.20 26.56
C ASN A 227 3.74 -18.15 27.90
N VAL A 228 5.01 -17.77 27.88
CA VAL A 228 5.81 -17.57 29.10
C VAL A 228 5.52 -16.18 29.65
N GLN A 229 4.92 -16.14 30.84
CA GLN A 229 4.47 -14.90 31.47
C GLN A 229 5.65 -14.19 32.12
N SER A 230 6.09 -13.08 31.52
CA SER A 230 7.19 -12.24 32.05
C SER A 230 6.72 -10.81 32.29
N ALA A 231 7.27 -10.14 33.30
CA ALA A 231 6.85 -8.82 33.74
C ALA A 231 7.61 -7.64 33.07
N GLY A 232 8.19 -7.83 31.88
CA GLY A 232 9.06 -6.83 31.23
C GLY A 232 8.84 -6.71 29.72
N ASP A 233 9.92 -6.58 28.94
CA ASP A 233 9.92 -6.50 27.46
C ASP A 233 10.66 -7.68 26.79
N ALA A 234 11.06 -8.69 27.58
CA ALA A 234 11.89 -9.81 27.16
C ALA A 234 11.12 -11.06 26.69
N CYS A 235 9.84 -10.95 26.29
CA CYS A 235 9.01 -12.10 25.88
C CYS A 235 9.62 -12.89 24.71
N PHE A 236 10.33 -12.20 23.81
CA PHE A 236 11.08 -12.87 22.75
C PHE A 236 12.15 -13.80 23.32
N ALA A 237 13.00 -13.29 24.21
CA ALA A 237 14.10 -14.06 24.78
C ALA A 237 13.57 -15.25 25.60
N TRP A 238 12.54 -15.03 26.42
CA TRP A 238 11.89 -16.12 27.16
C TRP A 238 11.26 -17.17 26.25
N SER A 239 10.64 -16.77 25.14
CA SER A 239 10.08 -17.73 24.17
C SER A 239 11.15 -18.56 23.48
N VAL A 240 12.30 -17.95 23.16
CA VAL A 240 13.45 -18.67 22.58
C VAL A 240 14.05 -19.63 23.61
N VAL A 241 14.24 -19.20 24.87
CA VAL A 241 14.74 -20.08 25.93
C VAL A 241 13.79 -21.25 26.17
N ALA A 242 12.47 -21.01 26.19
CA ALA A 242 11.49 -22.08 26.36
C ALA A 242 11.53 -23.13 25.23
N ALA A 243 11.96 -22.73 24.02
CA ALA A 243 12.16 -23.65 22.90
C ALA A 243 13.42 -24.50 23.08
N LEU A 244 14.49 -23.88 23.61
CA LEU A 244 15.79 -24.51 23.81
C LEU A 244 15.85 -25.39 25.07
N HIS A 245 15.11 -25.03 26.10
CA HIS A 245 15.03 -25.73 27.39
C HIS A 245 13.56 -26.04 27.72
N PRO A 246 12.94 -27.04 27.07
CA PRO A 246 11.53 -27.33 27.28
C PRO A 246 11.25 -27.79 28.72
N ALA A 247 10.34 -27.09 29.41
CA ALA A 247 9.87 -27.50 30.72
C ALA A 247 8.72 -28.53 30.62
N SER A 248 8.64 -29.44 31.59
CA SER A 248 7.58 -30.47 31.65
C SER A 248 6.35 -30.03 32.44
N LYS A 249 6.53 -29.17 33.46
CA LYS A 249 5.48 -28.63 34.33
C LYS A 249 5.59 -27.10 34.38
N HIS A 250 4.46 -26.44 34.59
CA HIS A 250 4.38 -24.98 34.73
C HIS A 250 5.10 -24.22 33.61
N VAL A 251 4.86 -24.63 32.36
CA VAL A 251 5.53 -24.11 31.17
C VAL A 251 5.28 -22.61 30.94
N GLU A 252 4.27 -22.05 31.59
CA GLU A 252 3.93 -20.63 31.59
C GLU A 252 4.83 -19.78 32.50
N ARG A 253 5.53 -20.38 33.47
CA ARG A 253 6.30 -19.65 34.48
C ARG A 253 7.74 -19.44 34.04
N VAL A 254 8.22 -18.22 34.22
CA VAL A 254 9.63 -17.86 33.99
C VAL A 254 10.59 -18.70 34.83
N SER A 255 10.23 -19.02 36.08
CA SER A 255 11.06 -19.84 36.98
C SER A 255 11.27 -21.28 36.52
N SER A 256 10.50 -21.74 35.53
CA SER A 256 10.67 -23.07 34.94
C SER A 256 11.85 -23.13 33.96
N TYR A 257 12.49 -22.00 33.68
CA TYR A 257 13.54 -21.86 32.67
C TYR A 257 14.79 -21.19 33.24
N PRO A 258 15.99 -21.51 32.72
CA PRO A 258 17.18 -20.74 33.03
C PRO A 258 17.03 -19.29 32.55
N HIS A 259 17.68 -18.35 33.24
CA HIS A 259 17.57 -16.94 32.88
C HIS A 259 18.11 -16.68 31.47
N TYR A 260 17.39 -15.91 30.65
CA TYR A 260 17.76 -15.77 29.23
C TYR A 260 19.15 -15.17 29.01
N SER A 261 19.64 -14.34 29.92
CA SER A 261 20.98 -13.73 29.82
C SER A 261 22.13 -14.72 30.00
N THR A 262 21.89 -15.89 30.61
CA THR A 262 22.92 -16.93 30.75
C THR A 262 22.96 -17.88 29.56
N VAL A 263 21.88 -17.94 28.78
CA VAL A 263 21.72 -18.86 27.65
C VAL A 263 21.93 -18.15 26.30
N LEU A 264 21.53 -16.89 26.19
CA LEU A 264 21.52 -16.13 24.95
C LEU A 264 22.54 -14.99 24.97
N ASN A 265 23.27 -14.84 23.87
CA ASN A 265 24.11 -13.68 23.61
C ASN A 265 23.25 -12.51 23.11
N LEU A 266 23.18 -11.45 23.92
CA LEU A 266 22.32 -10.26 23.70
C LEU A 266 23.13 -8.95 23.64
N VAL A 267 24.45 -9.00 23.45
CA VAL A 267 25.37 -7.84 23.57
C VAL A 267 25.02 -6.65 22.66
N ALA A 268 24.32 -6.87 21.54
CA ALA A 268 23.92 -5.82 20.59
C ALA A 268 22.42 -5.83 20.28
N ILE A 269 21.61 -6.28 21.24
CA ILE A 269 20.16 -6.43 21.11
C ILE A 269 19.48 -5.54 22.13
N GLU A 270 18.62 -4.65 21.65
CA GLU A 270 17.82 -3.76 22.50
C GLU A 270 16.40 -4.31 22.62
N PHE A 271 15.89 -4.33 23.85
CA PHE A 271 14.48 -4.62 24.10
C PHE A 271 13.65 -3.33 24.07
N PRO A 272 12.39 -3.38 23.59
CA PRO A 272 11.67 -4.54 23.08
C PRO A 272 12.18 -5.01 21.70
N MET A 273 12.25 -6.34 21.52
CA MET A 273 12.72 -6.96 20.28
C MET A 273 11.87 -6.53 19.09
N THR A 274 12.53 -6.19 17.98
CA THR A 274 11.89 -5.85 16.70
C THR A 274 12.26 -6.87 15.62
N LEU A 275 11.42 -7.03 14.59
CA LEU A 275 11.72 -7.98 13.50
C LEU A 275 13.05 -7.71 12.80
N SER A 276 13.49 -6.46 12.69
CA SER A 276 14.76 -6.10 12.04
C SER A 276 15.98 -6.62 12.83
N GLN A 277 15.90 -6.61 14.16
CA GLN A 277 16.97 -7.08 15.05
C GLN A 277 17.13 -8.61 15.07
N ILE A 278 16.10 -9.37 14.69
CA ILE A 278 16.15 -10.85 14.72
C ILE A 278 17.27 -11.39 13.82
N ARG A 279 17.59 -10.75 12.68
CA ARG A 279 18.72 -11.21 11.83
C ARG A 279 20.05 -11.15 12.58
N LYS A 280 20.26 -10.09 13.37
CA LYS A 280 21.45 -9.95 14.22
C LYS A 280 21.44 -11.01 15.32
N PHE A 281 20.30 -11.24 15.95
CA PHE A 281 20.14 -12.27 16.98
C PHE A 281 20.48 -13.68 16.46
N GLU A 282 19.98 -14.06 15.28
CA GLU A 282 20.23 -15.36 14.65
C GLU A 282 21.71 -15.60 14.33
N ALA A 283 22.42 -14.54 13.93
CA ALA A 283 23.85 -14.58 13.70
C ALA A 283 24.65 -14.72 15.00
N LEU A 284 24.25 -14.04 16.08
CA LEU A 284 24.94 -14.06 17.38
C LEU A 284 24.80 -15.38 18.14
N ASN A 285 23.67 -16.07 17.98
CA ASN A 285 23.32 -17.24 18.80
C ASN A 285 23.35 -18.57 18.04
N ASP A 286 23.63 -18.53 16.74
CA ASP A 286 23.53 -19.66 15.81
C ASP A 286 22.16 -20.38 15.88
N ILE A 287 21.08 -19.60 15.90
CA ILE A 287 19.69 -20.07 15.93
C ILE A 287 18.98 -19.54 14.69
N SER A 288 18.02 -20.29 14.16
CA SER A 288 17.10 -19.83 13.10
C SER A 288 15.69 -19.65 13.64
N ILE A 289 15.03 -18.56 13.28
CA ILE A 289 13.74 -18.13 13.84
C ILE A 289 12.75 -17.79 12.73
N ASN A 290 11.63 -18.50 12.73
CA ASN A 290 10.43 -18.09 12.00
C ASN A 290 9.46 -17.37 12.93
N VAL A 291 8.80 -16.35 12.42
CA VAL A 291 7.76 -15.61 13.14
C VAL A 291 6.46 -15.65 12.34
N TYR A 292 5.39 -16.08 13.00
CA TYR A 292 4.04 -16.12 12.45
C TYR A 292 3.14 -15.11 13.17
N ALA A 293 2.13 -14.58 12.51
CA ALA A 293 1.11 -13.73 13.12
C ALA A 293 -0.30 -14.25 12.87
N ILE A 294 -1.24 -13.74 13.68
CA ILE A 294 -2.68 -13.98 13.53
C ILE A 294 -3.26 -12.82 12.71
N GLU A 295 -3.68 -13.10 11.49
CA GLU A 295 -4.47 -12.20 10.64
C GLU A 295 -5.88 -12.80 10.43
N LYS A 296 -6.24 -13.17 9.20
CA LYS A 296 -7.39 -14.04 8.86
C LYS A 296 -7.12 -15.54 9.10
N GLY A 297 -6.03 -15.84 9.80
CA GLY A 297 -5.41 -17.16 9.93
C GLY A 297 -3.96 -17.01 10.37
N ILE A 298 -3.26 -18.11 10.57
CA ILE A 298 -1.84 -18.09 10.94
C ILE A 298 -1.02 -17.95 9.67
N ALA A 299 -0.22 -16.89 9.58
CA ALA A 299 0.60 -16.61 8.41
C ALA A 299 2.03 -16.23 8.84
N PRO A 300 3.07 -16.61 8.07
CA PRO A 300 4.42 -16.19 8.35
C PRO A 300 4.58 -14.69 8.06
N ILE A 301 5.15 -13.95 9.01
CA ILE A 301 5.54 -12.54 8.84
C ILE A 301 7.06 -12.38 8.68
N ARG A 302 7.81 -13.40 9.08
CA ARG A 302 9.25 -13.50 8.88
C ARG A 302 9.63 -14.97 8.83
N LEU A 303 10.43 -15.34 7.84
CA LEU A 303 11.05 -16.66 7.73
C LEU A 303 12.57 -16.52 7.85
N ALA A 304 13.22 -17.51 8.44
CA ALA A 304 14.66 -17.61 8.43
C ALA A 304 15.14 -18.00 7.03
N ASP A 305 16.25 -17.41 6.58
CA ASP A 305 16.78 -17.65 5.23
C ASP A 305 17.18 -19.11 5.05
N ARG A 306 17.78 -19.72 6.08
CA ARG A 306 18.12 -21.16 6.15
C ARG A 306 17.74 -21.76 7.49
N LYS A 307 17.21 -22.98 7.46
CA LYS A 307 16.86 -23.71 8.70
C LYS A 307 18.13 -24.31 9.31
N LYS A 308 18.48 -23.83 10.52
CA LYS A 308 19.61 -24.35 11.31
C LYS A 308 19.18 -25.55 12.17
N SER A 309 20.14 -26.28 12.72
CA SER A 309 19.89 -27.38 13.66
C SER A 309 19.03 -26.94 14.86
N ARG A 310 19.31 -25.73 15.38
CA ARG A 310 18.50 -25.04 16.38
C ARG A 310 17.52 -24.11 15.68
N HIS A 311 16.28 -24.55 15.58
CA HIS A 311 15.20 -23.80 14.93
C HIS A 311 14.04 -23.52 15.88
N VAL A 312 13.53 -22.28 15.87
CA VAL A 312 12.45 -21.84 16.75
C VAL A 312 11.33 -21.19 15.93
N ASN A 313 10.11 -21.64 16.15
CA ASN A 313 8.91 -21.03 15.59
C ASN A 313 8.24 -20.17 16.66
N LEU A 314 8.07 -18.87 16.39
CA LEU A 314 7.44 -17.92 17.30
C LEU A 314 6.10 -17.43 16.74
N LEU A 315 5.13 -17.23 17.63
CA LEU A 315 3.88 -16.57 17.34
C LEU A 315 3.95 -15.14 17.85
N TYR A 316 3.80 -14.19 16.95
CA TYR A 316 3.58 -12.79 17.26
C TYR A 316 2.07 -12.54 17.40
N VAL A 317 1.65 -12.20 18.61
CA VAL A 317 0.27 -11.80 18.91
C VAL A 317 0.24 -10.32 19.15
N LYS A 318 -0.76 -9.65 18.60
CA LYS A 318 -0.96 -8.22 18.76
C LYS A 318 -2.18 -7.96 19.62
N ASP A 319 -2.04 -7.04 20.56
CA ASP A 319 -3.13 -6.39 21.29
C ASP A 319 -3.12 -4.88 20.96
N ASP A 320 -4.15 -4.14 21.39
CA ASP A 320 -4.35 -2.73 21.04
C ASP A 320 -3.21 -1.81 21.49
N SER A 321 -2.40 -2.24 22.47
CA SER A 321 -1.31 -1.46 23.07
C SER A 321 0.10 -2.00 22.80
N ALA A 322 0.26 -3.30 22.51
CA ALA A 322 1.57 -3.94 22.33
C ALA A 322 1.49 -5.23 21.49
N GLY A 323 2.60 -5.65 20.90
CA GLY A 323 2.81 -7.01 20.39
C GLY A 323 3.25 -7.97 21.50
N HIS A 324 3.35 -9.26 21.25
CA HIS A 324 3.88 -10.25 22.19
C HIS A 324 4.40 -11.46 21.42
N PHE A 325 5.58 -11.96 21.80
CA PHE A 325 6.09 -13.21 21.27
C PHE A 325 5.77 -14.35 22.21
N ALA A 326 5.19 -15.42 21.64
CA ALA A 326 4.96 -16.69 22.30
C ALA A 326 5.60 -17.82 21.49
N LEU A 327 5.96 -18.92 22.15
CA LEU A 327 6.58 -20.07 21.51
C LEU A 327 5.52 -20.96 20.82
N ILE A 328 5.70 -21.26 19.53
CA ILE A 328 4.94 -22.31 18.84
C ILE A 328 5.68 -23.64 19.03
N LYS A 329 5.15 -24.50 19.90
CA LYS A 329 5.74 -25.84 20.11
C LYS A 329 5.30 -26.86 19.06
N ASP A 330 4.14 -26.66 18.43
CA ASP A 330 3.56 -27.59 17.45
C ASP A 330 2.80 -26.80 16.37
N LEU A 331 3.52 -26.44 15.30
CA LEU A 331 2.97 -25.66 14.20
C LEU A 331 1.83 -26.41 13.49
N SER A 332 1.99 -27.72 13.30
CA SER A 332 0.98 -28.55 12.63
C SER A 332 -0.35 -28.52 13.39
N ARG A 333 -0.30 -28.61 14.72
CA ARG A 333 -1.49 -28.49 15.57
C ARG A 333 -2.11 -27.09 15.56
N LEU A 334 -1.28 -26.05 15.44
CA LEU A 334 -1.73 -24.66 15.41
C LEU A 334 -2.52 -24.32 14.14
N VAL A 335 -2.04 -24.77 12.97
CA VAL A 335 -2.57 -24.39 11.65
C VAL A 335 -3.66 -25.35 11.15
N ARG A 336 -3.66 -26.63 11.56
CA ARG A 336 -4.60 -27.65 11.05
C ARG A 336 -6.06 -27.21 11.00
N SER A 337 -6.54 -26.53 12.05
CA SER A 337 -7.95 -26.14 12.16
C SER A 337 -8.39 -25.12 11.10
N GLN A 338 -7.45 -24.47 10.41
CA GLN A 338 -7.75 -23.53 9.32
C GLN A 338 -8.10 -24.25 8.02
N ILE A 339 -7.70 -25.51 7.88
CA ILE A 339 -7.81 -26.25 6.62
C ILE A 339 -8.86 -27.35 6.70
N THR A 340 -8.88 -28.12 7.79
CA THR A 340 -9.75 -29.29 7.86
C THR A 340 -10.29 -29.56 9.25
N ARG A 341 -11.52 -30.09 9.28
CA ARG A 341 -12.18 -30.62 10.50
C ARG A 341 -11.74 -32.05 10.81
N ASN A 342 -11.01 -32.72 9.90
CA ASN A 342 -10.54 -34.09 10.10
C ASN A 342 -9.44 -34.16 11.18
N LYS A 343 -9.45 -35.24 11.97
CA LYS A 343 -8.50 -35.50 13.07
C LYS A 343 -7.18 -36.12 12.61
N ASN A 344 -7.07 -36.57 11.36
CA ASN A 344 -5.85 -37.17 10.83
C ASN A 344 -4.64 -36.22 10.91
N ARG A 345 -3.47 -36.77 11.26
CA ARG A 345 -2.22 -36.00 11.34
C ARG A 345 -1.86 -35.48 9.95
N LYS A 346 -1.52 -34.20 9.88
CA LYS A 346 -1.03 -33.52 8.67
C LYS A 346 0.33 -32.92 9.01
N TYR A 347 1.25 -32.99 8.06
CA TYR A 347 2.60 -32.44 8.18
C TYR A 347 2.65 -31.14 7.40
N PHE A 348 3.12 -30.06 8.00
CA PHE A 348 3.11 -28.74 7.39
C PHE A 348 4.54 -28.28 7.11
N CYS A 349 4.75 -27.66 5.95
CA CYS A 349 5.98 -26.97 5.65
C CYS A 349 6.05 -25.64 6.41
N ASP A 350 7.16 -25.39 7.12
CA ASP A 350 7.34 -24.19 7.93
C ASP A 350 7.35 -22.91 7.06
N ARG A 351 7.83 -22.98 5.82
CA ARG A 351 7.91 -21.82 4.91
C ARG A 351 6.59 -21.53 4.20
N CYS A 352 6.11 -22.47 3.38
CA CYS A 352 4.97 -22.24 2.50
C CYS A 352 3.61 -22.57 3.14
N LEU A 353 3.60 -23.21 4.33
CA LEU A 353 2.42 -23.74 5.02
C LEU A 353 1.60 -24.77 4.22
N HIS A 354 2.15 -25.32 3.13
CA HIS A 354 1.55 -26.45 2.42
C HIS A 354 1.57 -27.70 3.29
N TYR A 355 0.53 -28.54 3.16
CA TYR A 355 0.36 -29.73 4.00
C TYR A 355 0.54 -31.02 3.21
N PHE A 356 1.08 -32.02 3.89
CA PHE A 356 1.34 -33.36 3.36
C PHE A 356 0.72 -34.41 4.29
N SER A 357 0.40 -35.58 3.72
CA SER A 357 -0.13 -36.72 4.47
C SER A 357 0.95 -37.50 5.24
N THR A 358 2.21 -37.42 4.80
CA THR A 358 3.35 -38.14 5.38
C THR A 358 4.55 -37.22 5.58
N SER A 359 5.42 -37.53 6.55
CA SER A 359 6.64 -36.76 6.83
C SER A 359 7.64 -36.83 5.67
N THR A 360 7.79 -37.99 5.04
CA THR A 360 8.71 -38.17 3.90
C THR A 360 8.39 -37.24 2.74
N LYS A 361 7.09 -37.03 2.42
CA LYS A 361 6.68 -36.08 1.37
C LYS A 361 6.99 -34.63 1.74
N LEU A 362 6.89 -34.31 3.03
CA LEU A 362 7.28 -32.99 3.52
C LEU A 362 8.80 -32.79 3.41
N GLU A 363 9.60 -33.79 3.72
CA GLU A 363 11.07 -33.73 3.60
C GLU A 363 11.48 -33.48 2.15
N THR A 364 10.96 -34.25 1.20
CA THR A 364 11.22 -34.04 -0.23
C THR A 364 10.81 -32.64 -0.69
N HIS A 365 9.63 -32.16 -0.27
CA HIS A 365 9.20 -30.81 -0.60
C HIS A 365 10.08 -29.72 0.04
N SER A 366 10.62 -29.96 1.23
CA SER A 366 11.38 -28.96 1.98
C SER A 366 12.68 -28.56 1.28
N GLU A 367 13.32 -29.52 0.59
CA GLU A 367 14.54 -29.28 -0.21
C GLU A 367 14.30 -28.34 -1.39
N ASP A 368 13.17 -28.49 -2.07
CA ASP A 368 12.77 -27.64 -3.20
C ASP A 368 12.19 -26.30 -2.74
N CYS A 369 11.38 -26.33 -1.69
CA CYS A 369 10.71 -25.15 -1.15
C CYS A 369 11.70 -24.12 -0.60
N GLU A 370 12.82 -24.55 -0.03
CA GLU A 370 13.89 -23.66 0.45
C GLU A 370 14.59 -22.90 -0.70
N LYS A 371 14.62 -23.47 -1.91
CA LYS A 371 15.27 -22.88 -3.08
C LYS A 371 14.37 -21.96 -3.89
N ILE A 372 13.05 -22.19 -3.86
CA ILE A 372 12.09 -21.60 -4.81
C ILE A 372 11.12 -20.62 -4.15
N ASN A 373 10.74 -20.81 -2.88
CA ASN A 373 9.64 -20.08 -2.26
C ASN A 373 10.07 -19.16 -1.13
N ASP A 374 9.96 -17.84 -1.36
CA ASP A 374 10.14 -16.80 -0.33
C ASP A 374 8.87 -16.50 0.47
N CYS A 375 7.70 -16.96 0.01
CA CYS A 375 6.39 -16.56 0.52
C CYS A 375 5.44 -17.75 0.75
N ALA A 376 4.48 -17.58 1.66
CA ALA A 376 3.36 -18.51 1.81
C ALA A 376 2.39 -18.37 0.63
N ILE A 377 2.07 -19.49 -0.03
CA ILE A 377 1.12 -19.52 -1.15
C ILE A 377 -0.29 -19.59 -0.55
N ARG A 378 -1.05 -18.48 -0.63
CA ARG A 378 -2.49 -18.48 -0.37
C ARG A 378 -3.24 -18.67 -1.69
N LEU A 379 -3.90 -19.82 -1.84
CA LEU A 379 -4.87 -20.02 -2.91
C LEU A 379 -6.18 -19.30 -2.57
N PRO A 380 -6.95 -18.84 -3.59
CA PRO A 380 -8.28 -18.28 -3.38
C PRO A 380 -9.18 -19.26 -2.62
N SER A 381 -10.02 -18.74 -1.73
CA SER A 381 -11.05 -19.52 -1.05
C SER A 381 -12.18 -19.89 -2.02
N GLU A 382 -13.08 -20.81 -1.62
CA GLU A 382 -14.30 -21.10 -2.40
C GLU A 382 -15.15 -19.84 -2.66
N ASP A 383 -15.08 -18.86 -1.75
CA ASP A 383 -15.78 -17.59 -1.88
C ASP A 383 -15.07 -16.61 -2.83
N ASP A 384 -13.76 -16.75 -2.99
CA ASP A 384 -12.90 -15.89 -3.83
C ASP A 384 -12.46 -16.55 -5.15
N LYS A 385 -13.00 -17.74 -5.47
CA LYS A 385 -12.55 -18.54 -6.63
C LYS A 385 -12.85 -17.90 -7.98
N TRP A 386 -13.78 -16.94 -8.03
CA TRP A 386 -14.20 -16.29 -9.26
C TRP A 386 -13.63 -14.87 -9.38
N LEU A 387 -12.68 -14.70 -10.30
CA LEU A 387 -12.26 -13.38 -10.74
C LEU A 387 -13.33 -12.82 -11.70
N SER A 388 -13.97 -11.72 -11.31
CA SER A 388 -14.95 -11.02 -12.15
C SER A 388 -14.47 -9.62 -12.51
N PHE A 389 -14.61 -9.26 -13.78
CA PHE A 389 -14.39 -7.89 -14.24
C PHE A 389 -15.60 -7.04 -13.85
N ARG A 390 -15.41 -6.06 -12.96
CA ARG A 390 -16.53 -5.20 -12.52
C ARG A 390 -16.87 -4.08 -13.50
N ASN A 391 -15.91 -3.68 -14.34
CA ASN A 391 -16.04 -2.52 -15.23
C ASN A 391 -15.83 -2.94 -16.69
N HIS A 392 -16.80 -3.67 -17.26
CA HIS A 392 -16.75 -4.12 -18.66
C HIS A 392 -16.61 -2.95 -19.65
N CYS A 393 -17.16 -1.78 -19.32
CA CYS A 393 -17.07 -0.55 -20.09
C CYS A 393 -15.68 0.10 -20.12
N ARG A 394 -14.72 -0.37 -19.31
CA ARG A 394 -13.32 0.12 -19.31
C ARG A 394 -12.38 -0.79 -20.10
N LYS A 395 -12.92 -1.74 -20.86
CA LYS A 395 -12.13 -2.57 -21.76
C LYS A 395 -11.88 -1.77 -23.04
N GLU A 396 -10.62 -1.46 -23.30
CA GLU A 396 -10.23 -0.98 -24.62
C GLU A 396 -10.35 -2.15 -25.61
N ARG A 397 -11.11 -1.94 -26.69
CA ARG A 397 -11.30 -2.98 -27.71
C ARG A 397 -9.98 -3.11 -28.47
N VAL A 398 -9.36 -4.28 -28.37
CA VAL A 398 -8.09 -4.54 -29.07
C VAL A 398 -8.33 -4.38 -30.58
N PRO A 399 -7.50 -3.59 -31.29
CA PRO A 399 -7.75 -3.22 -32.67
C PRO A 399 -7.75 -4.42 -33.63
N PHE A 400 -6.94 -5.44 -33.35
CA PHE A 400 -6.86 -6.68 -34.13
C PHE A 400 -7.07 -7.89 -33.22
N VAL A 401 -7.97 -8.79 -33.63
CA VAL A 401 -8.24 -10.06 -32.95
C VAL A 401 -8.11 -11.20 -33.95
N VAL A 402 -7.37 -12.25 -33.58
CA VAL A 402 -7.21 -13.45 -34.41
C VAL A 402 -7.99 -14.59 -33.78
N TYR A 403 -8.94 -15.13 -34.52
CA TYR A 403 -9.66 -16.35 -34.18
C TYR A 403 -9.09 -17.48 -35.01
N ALA A 404 -8.44 -18.46 -34.39
CA ALA A 404 -7.84 -19.58 -35.08
C ALA A 404 -8.43 -20.90 -34.59
N ASP A 405 -8.57 -21.84 -35.51
CA ASP A 405 -9.04 -23.19 -35.23
C ASP A 405 -8.24 -24.22 -36.03
N LEU A 406 -8.09 -25.41 -35.44
CA LEU A 406 -7.23 -26.48 -35.92
C LEU A 406 -8.03 -27.77 -35.99
N GLU A 407 -7.95 -28.49 -37.10
CA GLU A 407 -8.49 -29.85 -37.19
C GLU A 407 -7.35 -30.87 -37.11
N CYS A 408 -7.53 -31.86 -36.25
CA CYS A 408 -6.53 -32.87 -35.96
C CYS A 408 -7.07 -34.27 -36.27
N ALA A 409 -6.25 -35.10 -36.90
CA ALA A 409 -6.47 -36.54 -36.94
C ALA A 409 -5.93 -37.13 -35.64
N LEU A 410 -6.72 -38.00 -35.02
CA LEU A 410 -6.34 -38.67 -33.78
C LEU A 410 -5.65 -39.99 -34.12
N GLU A 411 -4.35 -40.06 -33.88
CA GLU A 411 -3.55 -41.26 -34.02
C GLU A 411 -3.40 -41.91 -32.65
N LYS A 412 -3.60 -43.23 -32.55
CA LYS A 412 -3.35 -43.94 -31.30
C LYS A 412 -1.84 -44.05 -31.10
N THR A 413 -1.37 -43.71 -29.91
CA THR A 413 0.04 -43.91 -29.53
C THR A 413 0.16 -45.25 -28.83
N ASP A 414 1.16 -46.05 -29.23
CA ASP A 414 1.47 -47.28 -28.50
C ASP A 414 2.01 -46.92 -27.11
N SER A 415 1.54 -47.64 -26.09
CA SER A 415 1.92 -47.37 -24.70
C SER A 415 3.38 -47.78 -24.46
N ASP A 416 4.27 -46.81 -24.25
CA ASP A 416 5.61 -47.08 -23.75
C ASP A 416 5.54 -47.65 -22.34
N LEU A 417 5.89 -48.93 -22.18
CA LEU A 417 5.86 -49.67 -20.91
C LEU A 417 6.84 -49.12 -19.84
N GLN A 418 7.70 -48.15 -20.20
CA GLN A 418 8.71 -47.56 -19.31
C GLN A 418 8.40 -46.13 -18.86
N SER A 419 7.35 -45.50 -19.40
CA SER A 419 6.94 -44.15 -19.04
C SER A 419 5.82 -44.19 -17.98
N ALA A 420 5.99 -43.47 -16.87
CA ALA A 420 4.93 -43.27 -15.87
C ALA A 420 3.75 -42.40 -16.40
N THR A 421 3.87 -41.87 -17.62
CA THR A 421 2.87 -41.00 -18.26
C THR A 421 2.36 -41.67 -19.54
N HIS A 422 1.08 -42.01 -19.56
CA HIS A 422 0.44 -42.61 -20.74
C HIS A 422 -0.05 -41.51 -21.70
N THR A 423 0.66 -41.29 -22.80
CA THR A 423 0.15 -40.49 -23.93
C THR A 423 -0.91 -41.32 -24.67
N TYR A 424 -2.18 -40.95 -24.54
CA TYR A 424 -3.31 -41.73 -25.07
C TYR A 424 -3.48 -41.59 -26.60
N GLN A 425 -3.30 -40.38 -27.14
CA GLN A 425 -3.46 -40.08 -28.56
C GLN A 425 -2.47 -39.01 -29.01
N HIS A 426 -1.97 -39.16 -30.23
CA HIS A 426 -1.19 -38.16 -30.96
C HIS A 426 -2.14 -37.36 -31.86
N HIS A 427 -2.16 -36.04 -31.69
CA HIS A 427 -2.98 -35.14 -32.51
C HIS A 427 -2.18 -34.65 -33.71
N ASN A 428 -2.44 -35.24 -34.88
CA ASN A 428 -1.79 -34.87 -36.12
C ASN A 428 -2.60 -33.80 -36.85
N VAL A 429 -2.14 -32.55 -36.83
CA VAL A 429 -2.84 -31.41 -37.44
C VAL A 429 -2.75 -31.50 -38.96
N PHE A 430 -3.91 -31.47 -39.65
CA PHE A 430 -3.95 -31.51 -41.12
C PHE A 430 -4.64 -30.29 -41.75
N ARG A 431 -5.26 -29.44 -40.93
CA ARG A 431 -5.92 -28.21 -41.37
C ARG A 431 -5.88 -27.16 -40.29
N ILE A 432 -5.61 -25.92 -40.71
CA ILE A 432 -5.69 -24.74 -39.86
C ILE A 432 -6.46 -23.67 -40.61
N GLY A 433 -7.38 -23.01 -39.91
CA GLY A 433 -8.07 -21.82 -40.38
C GLY A 433 -7.95 -20.71 -39.36
N TYR A 434 -7.76 -19.48 -39.80
CA TYR A 434 -7.83 -18.33 -38.92
C TYR A 434 -8.53 -17.14 -39.58
N TYR A 435 -9.21 -16.36 -38.77
CA TYR A 435 -9.90 -15.14 -39.13
C TYR A 435 -9.30 -13.98 -38.33
N VAL A 436 -8.84 -12.96 -39.04
CA VAL A 436 -8.41 -11.69 -38.46
C VAL A 436 -9.59 -10.73 -38.50
N GLN A 437 -9.96 -10.17 -37.36
CA GLN A 437 -10.93 -9.10 -37.24
C GLN A 437 -10.23 -7.81 -36.83
N CYS A 438 -10.32 -6.78 -37.66
CA CYS A 438 -9.96 -5.41 -37.30
C CYS A 438 -11.21 -4.66 -36.80
N SER A 439 -11.09 -3.90 -35.71
CA SER A 439 -12.24 -3.27 -35.05
C SER A 439 -12.71 -1.98 -35.71
N TYR A 440 -11.86 -1.34 -36.50
CA TYR A 440 -12.12 -0.02 -37.10
C TYR A 440 -12.05 -0.01 -38.63
N ASP A 441 -11.47 -1.03 -39.26
CA ASP A 441 -11.40 -1.15 -40.72
C ASP A 441 -11.68 -2.59 -41.15
N SER A 442 -12.85 -2.82 -41.73
CA SER A 442 -13.26 -4.16 -42.19
C SER A 442 -12.41 -4.67 -43.35
N SER A 443 -11.74 -3.81 -44.12
CA SER A 443 -10.88 -4.23 -45.24
C SER A 443 -9.61 -4.96 -44.78
N LEU A 444 -9.17 -4.70 -43.54
CA LEU A 444 -8.05 -5.38 -42.90
C LEU A 444 -8.48 -6.70 -42.24
N SER A 445 -9.77 -7.03 -42.26
CA SER A 445 -10.30 -8.29 -41.75
C SER A 445 -10.29 -9.35 -42.86
N GLY A 446 -9.99 -10.60 -42.52
CA GLY A 446 -9.89 -11.65 -43.52
C GLY A 446 -9.75 -13.04 -42.95
N PHE A 447 -10.31 -14.01 -43.68
CA PHE A 447 -10.20 -15.43 -43.38
C PHE A 447 -9.14 -16.08 -44.25
N ARG A 448 -8.24 -16.86 -43.65
CA ARG A 448 -7.28 -17.70 -44.36
C ARG A 448 -7.30 -19.10 -43.80
N PHE A 449 -7.04 -20.08 -44.66
CA PHE A 449 -6.92 -21.46 -44.23
C PHE A 449 -5.92 -22.21 -45.10
N ARG A 450 -5.36 -23.28 -44.56
CA ARG A 450 -4.50 -24.20 -45.28
C ARG A 450 -4.78 -25.64 -44.89
N ARG A 451 -4.64 -26.52 -45.86
CA ARG A 451 -4.92 -27.96 -45.76
C ARG A 451 -3.78 -28.74 -46.39
N ASP A 452 -2.74 -28.99 -45.61
CA ASP A 452 -1.62 -29.85 -45.97
C ASP A 452 -0.80 -30.18 -44.70
N LYS A 453 0.24 -31.00 -44.86
CA LYS A 453 1.14 -31.41 -43.77
C LYS A 453 1.96 -30.24 -43.22
N ASP A 454 2.14 -29.18 -44.01
CA ASP A 454 2.90 -27.99 -43.65
C ASP A 454 2.01 -26.88 -43.06
N CYS A 455 0.75 -27.18 -42.75
CA CYS A 455 -0.22 -26.19 -42.30
C CYS A 455 0.21 -25.45 -41.02
N ILE A 456 0.91 -26.12 -40.10
CA ILE A 456 1.47 -25.52 -38.88
C ILE A 456 2.60 -24.54 -39.20
N ALA A 457 3.57 -24.95 -40.03
CA ALA A 457 4.70 -24.11 -40.41
C ALA A 457 4.22 -22.87 -41.18
N TRP A 458 3.26 -23.06 -42.08
CA TRP A 458 2.60 -21.96 -42.78
C TRP A 458 1.87 -21.02 -41.82
N PHE A 459 1.07 -21.55 -40.88
CA PHE A 459 0.33 -20.71 -39.93
C PHE A 459 1.27 -19.87 -39.05
N ALA A 460 2.39 -20.43 -38.62
CA ALA A 460 3.40 -19.70 -37.87
C ALA A 460 4.00 -18.54 -38.69
N GLU A 461 4.30 -18.77 -39.97
CA GLU A 461 4.82 -17.72 -40.85
C GLU A 461 3.75 -16.65 -41.16
N GLU A 462 2.50 -17.04 -41.38
CA GLU A 462 1.39 -16.09 -41.57
C GLU A 462 1.17 -15.22 -40.32
N LEU A 463 1.22 -15.79 -39.11
CA LEU A 463 1.12 -15.03 -37.87
C LEU A 463 2.27 -14.01 -37.73
N LYS A 464 3.48 -14.38 -38.14
CA LYS A 464 4.64 -13.49 -38.15
C LYS A 464 4.46 -12.35 -39.15
N GLN A 465 4.02 -12.64 -40.37
CA GLN A 465 3.72 -11.62 -41.37
C GLN A 465 2.57 -10.71 -40.94
N LEU A 466 1.55 -11.26 -40.30
CA LEU A 466 0.45 -10.51 -39.71
C LEU A 466 0.96 -9.58 -38.60
N ALA A 467 1.83 -10.07 -37.72
CA ALA A 467 2.43 -9.23 -36.67
C ALA A 467 3.20 -8.05 -37.25
N HIS A 468 4.00 -8.26 -38.30
CA HIS A 468 4.70 -7.16 -38.99
C HIS A 468 3.74 -6.16 -39.66
N SER A 469 2.68 -6.66 -40.29
CA SER A 469 1.66 -5.83 -40.94
C SER A 469 0.90 -4.98 -39.90
N VAL A 470 0.45 -5.60 -38.81
CA VAL A 470 -0.24 -4.93 -37.70
C VAL A 470 0.69 -3.92 -37.02
N GLN A 471 1.97 -4.26 -36.80
CA GLN A 471 2.94 -3.32 -36.24
C GLN A 471 3.11 -2.09 -37.13
N SER A 472 3.14 -2.25 -38.45
CA SER A 472 3.25 -1.14 -39.39
C SER A 472 2.02 -0.23 -39.32
N VAL A 473 0.83 -0.80 -39.19
CA VAL A 473 -0.43 -0.05 -39.02
C VAL A 473 -0.47 0.69 -37.68
N ILE A 474 -0.09 0.03 -36.57
CA ILE A 474 -0.11 0.64 -35.23
C ILE A 474 0.99 1.71 -35.07
N SER A 475 2.12 1.55 -35.74
CA SER A 475 3.24 2.52 -35.67
C SER A 475 3.05 3.75 -36.57
N ALA A 476 2.04 3.74 -37.44
CA ALA A 476 1.74 4.88 -38.29
C ALA A 476 1.09 5.99 -37.45
N ASN A 477 1.79 7.12 -37.30
CA ASN A 477 1.23 8.31 -36.66
C ASN A 477 0.19 8.94 -37.59
N VAL A 478 -1.08 8.68 -37.33
CA VAL A 478 -2.20 9.33 -38.02
C VAL A 478 -2.55 10.62 -37.28
N PRO A 479 -2.70 11.77 -37.97
CA PRO A 479 -3.22 12.98 -37.36
C PRO A 479 -4.57 12.71 -36.70
N MET A 480 -4.76 13.22 -35.48
CA MET A 480 -6.02 13.11 -34.77
C MET A 480 -7.11 13.80 -35.59
N ALA A 481 -8.11 13.04 -36.04
CA ALA A 481 -9.28 13.60 -36.71
C ALA A 481 -10.10 14.44 -35.72
N ASP A 482 -10.85 15.42 -36.23
CA ASP A 482 -11.81 16.16 -35.42
C ASP A 482 -12.83 15.18 -34.83
N PHE A 483 -13.01 15.24 -33.52
CA PHE A 483 -13.95 14.38 -32.78
C PHE A 483 -15.36 14.56 -33.31
N THR A 484 -16.01 13.46 -33.71
CA THR A 484 -17.45 13.47 -34.00
C THR A 484 -18.25 13.66 -32.71
N ARG A 485 -19.53 14.01 -32.81
CA ARG A 485 -20.41 14.16 -31.65
C ARG A 485 -20.48 12.88 -30.79
N ASP A 486 -20.47 11.72 -31.42
CA ASP A 486 -20.46 10.42 -30.74
C ASP A 486 -19.11 10.14 -30.06
N ASP A 487 -17.99 10.59 -30.66
CA ASP A 487 -16.67 10.53 -30.03
C ASP A 487 -16.59 11.45 -28.81
N TRP A 488 -17.22 12.63 -28.86
CA TRP A 488 -17.35 13.55 -27.72
C TRP A 488 -18.18 12.94 -26.59
N GLU A 489 -19.33 12.32 -26.89
CA GLU A 489 -20.15 11.63 -25.89
C GLU A 489 -19.42 10.43 -25.28
N THR A 490 -18.62 9.71 -26.08
CA THR A 490 -17.78 8.62 -25.59
C THR A 490 -16.64 9.15 -24.71
N LEU A 491 -15.99 10.24 -25.10
CA LEU A 491 -14.94 10.90 -24.32
C LEU A 491 -15.47 11.44 -22.99
N GLU A 492 -16.65 12.08 -22.95
CA GLU A 492 -17.28 12.56 -21.72
C GLU A 492 -17.66 11.40 -20.79
N ASN A 493 -18.22 10.31 -21.33
CA ASN A 493 -18.47 9.09 -20.58
C ASN A 493 -17.20 8.45 -19.99
N VAL A 494 -16.06 8.56 -20.70
CA VAL A 494 -14.74 8.13 -20.22
C VAL A 494 -14.20 9.11 -19.18
N ARG A 495 -14.36 10.42 -19.37
CA ARG A 495 -13.88 11.47 -18.45
C ARG A 495 -14.57 11.42 -17.09
N ASP A 496 -15.86 11.09 -17.06
CA ASP A 496 -16.62 10.87 -15.82
C ASP A 496 -16.33 9.52 -15.15
N ARG A 497 -15.60 8.62 -15.83
CA ARG A 497 -15.38 7.23 -15.37
C ARG A 497 -13.91 6.79 -15.32
N VAL A 498 -12.96 7.59 -15.79
CA VAL A 498 -11.51 7.33 -15.74
C VAL A 498 -10.86 8.25 -14.71
N ASP A 499 -10.59 7.68 -13.54
CA ASP A 499 -9.53 8.16 -12.65
C ASP A 499 -8.19 8.01 -13.40
N VAL A 500 -7.75 9.03 -14.13
CA VAL A 500 -6.38 9.11 -14.64
C VAL A 500 -5.45 9.29 -13.42
N LYS A 501 -5.04 8.19 -12.82
CA LYS A 501 -3.78 8.12 -12.08
C LYS A 501 -2.67 7.99 -13.12
N LEU A 502 -2.05 9.10 -13.49
CA LEU A 502 -0.69 9.10 -14.01
C LEU A 502 0.22 8.51 -12.92
N LEU A 503 0.45 7.20 -12.98
CA LEU A 503 1.52 6.51 -12.27
C LEU A 503 2.75 6.54 -13.18
N THR A 504 3.43 7.68 -13.24
CA THR A 504 4.82 7.69 -13.67
C THR A 504 5.69 7.32 -12.46
N ASN A 505 5.85 6.02 -12.23
CA ASN A 505 7.01 5.47 -11.53
C ASN A 505 7.58 4.37 -12.43
N TRP A 506 8.42 4.78 -13.37
CA TRP A 506 9.27 3.89 -14.14
C TRP A 506 10.58 3.73 -13.37
N GLU A 507 10.67 2.70 -12.53
CA GLU A 507 11.96 2.23 -12.01
C GLU A 507 12.55 1.26 -13.04
N GLY A 508 13.33 1.80 -13.98
CA GLY A 508 14.15 1.00 -14.87
C GLY A 508 15.27 0.31 -14.09
N ARG A 509 15.08 -0.96 -13.71
CA ARG A 509 16.22 -1.84 -13.42
C ARG A 509 16.80 -2.32 -14.74
N SER A 510 17.94 -1.75 -15.12
CA SER A 510 18.85 -2.33 -16.11
C SER A 510 19.27 -3.71 -15.65
N VAL A 511 18.77 -4.76 -16.31
CA VAL A 511 19.41 -6.07 -16.30
C VAL A 511 20.63 -5.96 -17.19
N ARG A 512 21.82 -5.80 -16.59
CA ARG A 512 23.08 -6.06 -17.28
C ARG A 512 23.16 -7.55 -17.54
N ARG A 513 23.16 -7.93 -18.82
CA ARG A 513 23.64 -9.23 -19.28
C ARG A 513 25.13 -9.33 -18.94
N GLN A 514 25.51 -10.42 -18.26
CA GLN A 514 26.73 -11.17 -18.57
C GLN A 514 26.29 -12.61 -18.82
#